data_AF-A0A956XST0-F1
#
_entry.id   AF-A0A956XST0-F1
#
_cell.length_a   1.000
_cell.length_b   1.000
_cell.length_c   1.000
_cell.angle_alpha   90.00
_cell.angle_beta   90.00
_cell.angle_gamma   90.00
#
_symmetry.space_group_name_H-M   'P 1'
#
loop_
_entity.id
_entity.type
_entity.pdbx_description
1 polymer ?
#
loop_
_entity_poly.entity_id
_entity_poly.type
_entity_poly.pdbx_seq_one_letter_code
_entity_poly.pdbx_strand_id
1 'polypeptide(L)'
;MQATSDAGPFFPKSGAIRWLILIVLFVTALGIRMVDSAMTPYFRFDTREYYSAVIAKGNYYELIDAPEPARSAVILNRDRQPVNEPPVMEFLVAHLWALLGDNNLAVATLLSSIFWLIGGWFVYQIAMLIGSSDGAIFAVAIYLFVPVGIIQSNNFQPDPLMIMMVLASIFTFL
;
A
#
# COMPACT_ATOMS: atom_id res chain seq x y z
N MET A 1 34.13 -9.92 27.20
CA MET A 1 33.14 -9.00 27.78
C MET A 1 31.75 -9.55 27.48
N GLN A 2 31.17 -10.27 28.43
CA GLN A 2 29.75 -10.65 28.39
C GLN A 2 28.97 -9.44 28.91
N ALA A 3 28.35 -8.69 28.00
CA ALA A 3 27.34 -7.73 28.39
C ALA A 3 26.11 -8.52 28.82
N THR A 4 25.85 -8.58 30.13
CA THR A 4 24.58 -9.09 30.65
C THR A 4 23.51 -8.07 30.27
N SER A 5 22.69 -8.39 29.26
CA SER A 5 21.48 -7.62 28.99
C SER A 5 20.42 -8.04 30.01
N ASP A 6 20.58 -7.57 31.25
CA ASP A 6 19.61 -7.76 32.34
C ASP A 6 18.36 -6.86 32.19
N ALA A 7 18.21 -6.21 31.04
CA ALA A 7 16.98 -5.53 30.68
C ALA A 7 15.92 -6.60 30.33
N GLY A 8 14.91 -6.73 31.18
CA GLY A 8 13.68 -7.46 30.84
C GLY A 8 13.03 -6.90 29.56
N PRO A 9 12.03 -7.60 29.00
CA PRO A 9 11.38 -7.14 27.77
C PRO A 9 10.77 -5.75 27.99
N PHE A 10 10.93 -4.89 26.99
CA PHE A 10 10.42 -3.52 27.00
C PHE A 10 8.88 -3.53 27.03
N PHE A 11 8.25 -4.42 26.27
CA PHE A 11 6.81 -4.61 26.31
C PHE A 11 6.41 -5.75 27.25
N PRO A 12 5.20 -5.69 27.85
CA PRO A 12 4.68 -6.79 28.63
C PRO A 12 4.62 -8.09 27.81
N LYS A 13 5.01 -9.22 28.42
CA LYS A 13 4.94 -10.56 27.79
C LYS A 13 3.50 -11.02 27.45
N SER A 14 2.48 -10.24 27.77
CA SER A 14 1.08 -10.55 27.49
C SER A 14 0.81 -10.48 25.99
N GLY A 15 0.39 -11.61 25.41
CA GLY A 15 0.00 -11.68 24.00
C GLY A 15 -1.12 -10.72 23.65
N ALA A 16 -2.08 -10.49 24.55
CA ALA A 16 -3.20 -9.57 24.34
C ALA A 16 -2.75 -8.11 24.22
N ILE A 17 -1.81 -7.68 25.08
CA ILE A 17 -1.27 -6.31 25.03
C ILE A 17 -0.49 -6.09 23.73
N ARG A 18 0.30 -7.08 23.31
CA ARG A 18 1.02 -7.01 22.03
C ARG A 18 0.06 -6.84 20.85
N TRP A 19 -1.01 -7.63 20.80
CA TRP A 19 -2.02 -7.52 19.75
C TRP A 19 -2.71 -6.16 19.77
N LEU A 20 -3.03 -5.63 20.96
CA LEU A 20 -3.58 -4.29 21.09
C LEU A 20 -2.63 -3.23 20.53
N ILE A 21 -1.34 -3.29 20.85
CA ILE A 21 -0.32 -2.37 20.32
C ILE A 21 -0.30 -2.45 18.79
N LEU A 22 -0.23 -3.66 18.22
CA LEU A 22 -0.23 -3.84 16.77
C LEU A 22 -1.50 -3.26 16.13
N ILE A 23 -2.69 -3.54 16.68
CA ILE A 23 -3.94 -2.97 16.17
C ILE A 23 -3.88 -1.44 16.18
N VAL A 24 -3.42 -0.84 17.28
CA VAL A 24 -3.27 0.62 17.37
C VAL A 24 -2.30 1.16 16.32
N LEU A 25 -1.15 0.50 16.10
CA LEU A 25 -0.19 0.91 15.08
C LEU A 25 -0.80 0.84 13.68
N PHE A 26 -1.45 -0.26 13.32
CA PHE A 26 -2.04 -0.43 11.99
C PHE A 26 -3.21 0.51 11.73
N VAL A 27 -4.10 0.68 12.71
CA VAL A 27 -5.23 1.62 12.60
C VAL A 27 -4.73 3.06 12.49
N THR A 28 -3.72 3.44 13.28
CA THR A 28 -3.13 4.78 13.20
C THR A 28 -2.44 4.99 11.85
N ALA A 29 -1.69 3.99 11.37
CA ALA A 29 -1.02 4.04 10.07
C ALA A 29 -2.00 4.19 8.90
N LEU A 30 -3.14 3.48 8.95
CA LEU A 30 -4.22 3.63 7.98
C LEU A 30 -4.85 5.02 8.07
N GLY A 31 -5.18 5.48 9.28
CA GLY A 31 -5.81 6.78 9.51
C GLY A 31 -4.97 7.94 8.97
N ILE A 32 -3.66 7.93 9.21
CA ILE A 32 -2.74 8.94 8.65
C ILE A 32 -2.80 8.99 7.12
N ARG A 33 -2.79 7.81 6.47
CA ARG A 33 -2.84 7.72 5.00
C ARG A 33 -4.19 8.18 4.45
N MET A 34 -5.30 7.82 5.09
CA MET A 34 -6.63 8.26 4.66
C MET A 34 -6.84 9.77 4.81
N VAL A 35 -6.31 10.39 5.88
CA VAL A 35 -6.33 11.85 6.06
C VAL A 35 -5.55 12.53 4.92
N ASP A 36 -4.38 12.01 4.60
CA ASP A 36 -3.58 12.53 3.48
C ASP A 36 -4.30 12.38 2.13
N SER A 37 -4.93 11.23 1.84
CA SER A 37 -5.75 11.04 0.63
C SER A 37 -6.93 11.99 0.55
N ALA A 38 -7.59 12.28 1.68
CA ALA A 38 -8.74 13.17 1.72
C ALA A 38 -8.35 14.65 1.55
N MET A 39 -7.18 15.05 2.06
CA MET A 39 -6.74 16.45 2.05
C MET A 39 -5.99 16.85 0.76
N THR A 40 -5.33 15.92 0.08
CA THR A 40 -4.55 16.22 -1.16
C THR A 40 -4.89 15.32 -2.37
N PRO A 41 -6.17 15.15 -2.74
CA PRO A 41 -6.56 14.21 -3.80
C PRO A 41 -6.06 14.58 -5.21
N TYR A 42 -5.69 15.85 -5.47
CA TYR A 42 -5.37 16.33 -6.83
C TYR A 42 -3.99 17.00 -6.97
N PHE A 43 -3.22 17.16 -5.88
CA PHE A 43 -1.97 17.95 -5.89
C PHE A 43 -0.69 17.09 -5.93
N ARG A 44 -0.83 15.77 -6.13
CA ARG A 44 0.26 14.79 -5.98
C ARG A 44 0.75 14.11 -7.25
N PHE A 45 0.30 14.55 -8.43
CA PHE A 45 0.72 13.92 -9.68
C PHE A 45 2.20 14.19 -9.98
N ASP A 46 3.06 13.33 -9.44
CA ASP A 46 4.25 12.91 -10.18
C ASP A 46 3.75 12.39 -11.55
N THR A 47 4.53 12.64 -12.59
CA THR A 47 4.19 12.30 -13.98
C THR A 47 3.77 10.83 -14.10
N ARG A 48 4.37 9.96 -13.29
CA ARG A 48 4.05 8.53 -13.19
C ARG A 48 2.63 8.26 -12.70
N GLU A 49 2.19 8.92 -11.64
CA GLU A 49 0.86 8.68 -11.07
C GLU A 49 -0.25 9.09 -12.05
N TYR A 50 0.00 10.15 -12.81
CA TYR A 50 -0.87 10.57 -13.91
C TYR A 50 -0.98 9.48 -14.99
N TYR A 51 0.14 8.87 -15.40
CA TYR A 51 0.11 7.77 -16.37
C TYR A 51 -0.68 6.57 -15.86
N SER A 52 -0.47 6.15 -14.61
CA SER A 52 -1.25 5.08 -13.98
C SER A 52 -2.75 5.39 -13.96
N ALA A 53 -3.13 6.64 -13.64
CA ALA A 53 -4.53 7.08 -13.69
C ALA A 53 -5.15 7.00 -15.09
N VAL A 54 -4.42 7.46 -16.12
CA VAL A 54 -4.88 7.38 -17.52
C VAL A 54 -5.01 5.93 -17.97
N ILE A 55 -4.05 5.07 -17.62
CA ILE A 55 -4.07 3.65 -17.98
C ILE A 55 -5.24 2.93 -17.31
N ALA A 56 -5.42 3.11 -16.00
CA ALA A 56 -6.54 2.55 -15.25
C ALA A 56 -7.88 3.02 -15.81
N LYS A 57 -7.97 4.28 -16.24
CA LYS A 57 -9.19 4.81 -16.86
C LYS A 57 -9.48 4.16 -18.21
N GLY A 58 -8.49 3.93 -19.05
CA GLY A 58 -8.65 3.16 -20.28
C GLY A 58 -9.17 1.75 -20.02
N ASN A 59 -8.55 1.05 -19.06
CA ASN A 59 -8.98 -0.29 -18.66
C ASN A 59 -10.41 -0.29 -18.09
N TYR A 60 -10.79 0.72 -17.30
CA TYR A 60 -12.15 0.84 -16.77
C TYR A 60 -13.19 1.02 -17.88
N TYR A 61 -12.91 1.85 -18.90
CA TYR A 61 -13.80 2.06 -20.05
C TYR A 61 -13.89 0.83 -20.98
N GLU A 62 -12.98 -0.12 -20.87
CA GLU A 62 -13.13 -1.43 -21.51
C GLU A 62 -14.11 -2.35 -20.78
N LEU A 63 -14.25 -2.19 -19.46
CA LEU A 63 -15.11 -3.02 -18.61
C LEU A 63 -16.56 -2.57 -18.55
N ILE A 64 -16.83 -1.30 -18.84
CA ILE A 64 -18.18 -0.72 -18.79
C ILE A 64 -18.75 -0.45 -20.19
N ASP A 65 -20.09 -0.38 -20.27
CA ASP A 65 -20.80 0.02 -21.49
C ASP A 65 -20.87 1.56 -21.57
N ALA A 66 -19.76 2.17 -22.00
CA ALA A 66 -19.65 3.62 -22.19
C ALA A 66 -20.00 4.03 -23.64
N PRO A 67 -20.72 5.14 -23.84
CA PRO A 67 -21.12 5.58 -25.18
C PRO A 67 -19.93 6.05 -26.02
N GLU A 68 -20.02 5.81 -27.33
CA GLU A 68 -19.11 6.40 -28.31
C GLU A 68 -19.48 7.88 -28.60
N PRO A 69 -18.51 8.76 -28.93
CA PRO A 69 -17.09 8.49 -29.15
C PRO A 69 -16.22 8.57 -27.87
N ALA A 70 -16.83 8.76 -26.70
CA ALA A 70 -16.09 8.99 -25.46
C ALA A 70 -15.25 7.77 -25.07
N ARG A 71 -15.79 6.56 -25.25
CA ARG A 71 -15.09 5.31 -24.97
C ARG A 71 -13.82 5.15 -25.80
N SER A 72 -13.91 5.25 -27.13
CA SER A 72 -12.74 5.16 -28.00
C SER A 72 -11.69 6.24 -27.74
N ALA A 73 -12.11 7.47 -27.40
CA ALA A 73 -11.19 8.55 -27.05
C ALA A 73 -10.36 8.25 -25.78
N VAL A 74 -10.97 7.66 -24.75
CA VAL A 74 -10.28 7.29 -23.50
C VAL A 74 -9.31 6.14 -23.74
N ILE A 75 -9.73 5.12 -24.49
CA ILE A 75 -8.89 3.97 -24.86
C ILE A 75 -7.66 4.44 -25.65
N LEU A 76 -7.86 5.29 -26.66
CA LEU A 76 -6.76 5.88 -27.43
C LEU A 76 -5.79 6.71 -26.56
N ASN A 77 -6.30 7.37 -25.51
CA ASN A 77 -5.47 8.10 -24.57
C ASN A 77 -4.58 7.16 -23.73
N ARG A 78 -5.14 6.07 -23.21
CA ARG A 78 -4.35 5.00 -22.54
C ARG A 78 -3.27 4.45 -23.47
N ASP A 79 -3.63 4.10 -24.70
CA ASP A 79 -2.72 3.41 -25.61
C ASP A 79 -1.53 4.28 -26.04
N ARG A 80 -1.58 5.59 -25.76
CA ARG A 80 -0.48 6.55 -25.96
C ARG A 80 0.41 6.74 -24.74
N GLN A 81 0.07 6.15 -23.59
CA GLN A 81 0.88 6.25 -22.39
C GLN A 81 2.02 5.23 -22.42
N PRO A 82 3.20 5.58 -21.88
CA PRO A 82 4.28 4.63 -21.73
C PRO A 82 3.92 3.55 -20.69
N VAL A 83 4.12 2.28 -21.05
CA VAL A 83 3.98 1.14 -20.13
C VAL A 83 5.37 0.61 -19.79
N ASN A 84 5.95 1.14 -18.73
CA ASN A 84 7.32 0.80 -18.30
C ASN A 84 7.37 -0.42 -17.37
N GLU A 85 6.26 -0.74 -16.70
CA GLU A 85 6.15 -1.78 -15.68
C GLU A 85 4.86 -2.59 -15.89
N PRO A 86 4.75 -3.80 -15.32
CA PRO A 86 3.51 -4.57 -15.37
C PRO A 86 2.35 -3.78 -14.73
N PRO A 87 1.26 -3.45 -15.46
CA PRO A 87 0.24 -2.52 -15.00
C PRO A 87 -0.80 -3.17 -14.05
N VAL A 88 -0.31 -3.92 -13.05
CA VAL A 88 -1.14 -4.70 -12.11
C VAL A 88 -2.02 -3.79 -11.27
N MET A 89 -1.47 -2.69 -10.78
CA MET A 89 -2.21 -1.72 -9.98
C MET A 89 -3.35 -1.09 -10.79
N GLU A 90 -3.08 -0.72 -12.03
CA GLU A 90 -4.04 -0.11 -12.95
C GLU A 90 -5.16 -1.06 -13.32
N PHE A 91 -4.84 -2.34 -13.54
CA PHE A 91 -5.86 -3.37 -13.73
C PHE A 91 -6.74 -3.56 -12.49
N LEU A 92 -6.15 -3.69 -11.29
CA LEU A 92 -6.93 -3.88 -10.06
C LEU A 92 -7.83 -2.67 -9.78
N VAL A 93 -7.31 -1.45 -9.93
CA VAL A 93 -8.08 -0.21 -9.73
C VAL A 93 -9.21 -0.10 -10.74
N ALA A 94 -8.98 -0.41 -12.02
CA ALA A 94 -10.03 -0.38 -13.04
C ALA A 94 -11.19 -1.33 -12.71
N HIS A 95 -10.89 -2.54 -12.22
CA HIS A 95 -11.91 -3.49 -11.80
C HIS A 95 -12.65 -3.02 -10.54
N LEU A 96 -11.95 -2.45 -9.56
CA LEU A 96 -12.58 -1.86 -8.39
C LEU A 96 -13.50 -0.70 -8.77
N TRP A 97 -13.09 0.16 -9.71
CA TRP A 97 -13.95 1.22 -10.25
C TRP A 97 -15.18 0.68 -10.96
N ALA A 98 -15.04 -0.40 -11.74
CA ALA A 98 -16.17 -1.08 -12.39
C ALA A 98 -17.16 -1.65 -11.35
N LEU A 99 -16.65 -2.24 -10.27
CA LEU A 99 -17.45 -2.78 -9.17
C LEU A 99 -18.15 -1.69 -8.36
N LEU A 100 -17.48 -0.56 -8.12
CA LEU A 100 -18.01 0.56 -7.33
C LEU A 100 -18.90 1.50 -8.15
N GLY A 101 -18.81 1.47 -9.48
CA GLY A 101 -19.50 2.40 -10.36
C GLY A 101 -18.96 3.84 -10.31
N ASP A 102 -17.77 4.05 -9.73
CA ASP A 102 -17.11 5.34 -9.56
C ASP A 102 -15.62 5.20 -9.87
N ASN A 103 -15.02 6.19 -10.55
CA ASN A 103 -13.62 6.23 -10.95
C ASN A 103 -12.76 7.19 -10.10
N ASN A 104 -13.13 7.35 -8.83
CA ASN A 104 -12.40 8.16 -7.87
C ASN A 104 -11.00 7.58 -7.56
N LEU A 105 -9.98 8.42 -7.69
CA LEU A 105 -8.58 8.08 -7.42
C LEU A 105 -8.31 7.66 -5.97
N ALA A 106 -9.18 8.03 -5.02
CA ALA A 106 -9.07 7.58 -3.64
C ALA A 106 -9.02 6.05 -3.53
N VAL A 107 -9.70 5.32 -4.44
CA VAL A 107 -9.66 3.85 -4.51
C VAL A 107 -8.24 3.34 -4.73
N ALA A 108 -7.47 4.00 -5.61
CA ALA A 108 -6.09 3.62 -5.89
C ALA A 108 -5.17 3.86 -4.69
N THR A 109 -5.31 5.02 -4.04
CA THR A 109 -4.51 5.36 -2.84
C THR A 109 -4.82 4.44 -1.66
N LEU A 110 -6.09 4.05 -1.51
CA LEU A 110 -6.52 3.09 -0.49
C LEU A 110 -5.96 1.70 -0.78
N LEU A 111 -6.02 1.23 -2.02
CA LEU A 111 -5.47 -0.07 -2.41
C LEU A 111 -3.96 -0.12 -2.17
N SER A 112 -3.24 0.94 -2.55
CA SER A 112 -1.81 1.13 -2.31
C SER A 112 -1.47 1.06 -0.81
N SER A 113 -2.24 1.78 0.01
CA SER A 113 -2.13 1.78 1.47
C SER A 113 -2.38 0.39 2.08
N ILE A 114 -3.38 -0.35 1.57
CA ILE A 114 -3.68 -1.71 2.01
C ILE A 114 -2.49 -2.63 1.74
N PHE A 115 -1.88 -2.58 0.56
CA PHE A 115 -0.69 -3.37 0.27
C PHE A 115 0.48 -3.05 1.21
N TRP A 116 0.71 -1.78 1.53
CA TRP A 116 1.72 -1.41 2.52
C TRP A 116 1.40 -1.99 3.90
N LEU A 117 0.16 -1.90 4.37
CA LEU A 117 -0.22 -2.49 5.66
C LEU A 117 -0.01 -4.01 5.67
N ILE A 118 -0.38 -4.71 4.60
CA ILE A 118 -0.09 -6.15 4.48
C ILE A 118 1.42 -6.42 4.50
N GLY A 119 2.24 -5.57 3.88
CA GLY A 119 3.70 -5.61 4.00
C GLY A 119 4.15 -5.49 5.45
N GLY A 120 3.57 -4.57 6.22
CA GLY A 120 3.86 -4.41 7.66
C GLY A 120 3.52 -5.65 8.48
N TRP A 121 2.49 -6.40 8.09
CA TRP A 121 2.19 -7.69 8.69
C TRP A 121 3.30 -8.72 8.41
N PHE A 122 3.81 -8.79 7.19
CA PHE A 122 4.95 -9.66 6.89
C PHE A 122 6.24 -9.23 7.62
N VAL A 123 6.49 -7.93 7.77
CA VAL A 123 7.59 -7.42 8.61
C VAL A 123 7.47 -7.93 10.04
N TYR A 124 6.26 -7.88 10.62
CA TYR A 124 6.01 -8.43 11.96
C TYR A 124 6.36 -9.91 12.03
N GLN A 125 5.89 -10.71 11.08
CA GLN A 125 6.13 -12.16 11.05
C GLN A 125 7.62 -12.49 10.93
N ILE A 126 8.31 -11.84 9.99
CA ILE A 126 9.76 -12.04 9.78
C ILE A 126 10.53 -11.67 11.04
N ALA A 127 10.24 -10.51 11.64
CA ALA A 127 10.94 -10.06 12.84
C ALA A 127 10.66 -10.95 14.07
N MET A 128 9.48 -11.55 14.15
CA MET A 128 9.15 -12.57 15.16
C MET A 128 9.93 -13.88 14.95
N LEU A 129 10.27 -14.25 13.72
CA LEU A 129 11.04 -15.46 13.40
C LEU A 129 12.53 -15.31 13.71
N ILE A 130 13.12 -14.16 13.39
CA ILE A 130 14.59 -13.97 13.45
C ILE A 130 15.07 -13.14 14.65
N GLY A 131 14.15 -12.53 15.39
CA GLY A 131 14.47 -11.54 16.42
C GLY A 131 13.71 -11.77 17.72
N SER A 132 13.26 -10.68 18.34
CA SER A 132 12.50 -10.69 19.57
C SER A 132 11.12 -10.05 19.38
N SER A 133 10.21 -10.35 20.31
CA SER A 133 8.86 -9.75 20.26
C SER A 133 8.87 -8.22 20.33
N ASP A 134 9.77 -7.62 21.12
CA ASP A 134 9.94 -6.17 21.17
C ASP A 134 10.51 -5.65 19.84
N GLY A 135 11.53 -6.31 19.30
CA GLY A 135 12.13 -5.96 18.01
C GLY A 135 11.12 -6.00 16.87
N ALA A 136 10.18 -6.96 16.88
CA ALA A 136 9.11 -7.06 15.90
C ALA A 136 8.14 -5.87 15.97
N ILE A 137 7.76 -5.41 17.17
CA ILE A 137 6.90 -4.23 17.32
C ILE A 137 7.63 -2.98 16.81
N PHE A 138 8.91 -2.81 17.16
CA PHE A 138 9.70 -1.66 16.69
C PHE A 138 9.90 -1.68 15.17
N ALA A 139 10.19 -2.85 14.57
CA ALA A 139 10.34 -2.99 13.12
C ALA A 139 9.06 -2.58 12.38
N VAL A 140 7.90 -3.04 12.87
CA VAL A 140 6.58 -2.65 12.34
C VAL A 140 6.35 -1.16 12.47
N ALA A 141 6.64 -0.57 13.64
CA ALA A 141 6.46 0.86 13.85
C ALA A 141 7.33 1.69 12.88
N ILE A 142 8.61 1.33 12.72
CA ILE A 142 9.50 2.01 11.77
C ILE A 142 8.96 1.87 10.34
N TYR A 143 8.60 0.65 9.92
CA TYR A 143 8.07 0.40 8.58
C TYR A 143 6.76 1.18 8.31
N LEU A 144 5.84 1.23 9.27
CA LEU A 144 4.54 1.89 9.09
C LEU A 144 4.62 3.42 9.08
N PHE A 145 5.55 4.00 9.85
CA PHE A 145 5.57 5.43 10.16
C PHE A 145 6.81 6.19 9.66
N VAL A 146 7.74 5.52 8.95
CA VAL A 146 8.83 6.25 8.28
C VAL A 146 8.25 7.25 7.28
N PRO A 147 8.66 8.54 7.27
CA PRO A 147 8.01 9.59 6.49
C PRO A 147 7.88 9.28 5.00
N VAL A 148 8.95 8.78 4.38
CA VAL A 148 8.93 8.39 2.95
C VAL A 148 7.95 7.24 2.72
N GLY A 149 7.86 6.29 3.65
CA GLY A 149 6.91 5.19 3.59
C GLY A 149 5.48 5.70 3.61
N ILE A 150 5.14 6.65 4.48
CA ILE A 150 3.80 7.26 4.52
C ILE A 150 3.44 7.91 3.18
N ILE A 151 4.36 8.71 2.61
CA ILE A 151 4.12 9.43 1.35
C ILE A 151 3.98 8.44 0.18
N GLN A 152 4.95 7.57 -0.02
CA GLN A 152 4.99 6.67 -1.19
C GLN A 152 3.91 5.59 -1.13
N SER A 153 3.56 5.11 0.07
CA SER A 153 2.50 4.10 0.22
C SER A 153 1.09 4.62 0.00
N ASN A 154 0.94 5.92 -0.17
CA ASN A 154 -0.34 6.55 -0.43
C ASN A 154 -0.50 7.04 -1.88
N ASN A 155 0.48 6.79 -2.75
CA ASN A 155 0.41 7.18 -4.16
C ASN A 155 -0.11 6.02 -5.02
N PHE A 156 -0.75 6.33 -6.15
CA PHE A 156 -1.11 5.32 -7.15
C PHE A 156 0.13 4.86 -7.93
N GLN A 157 0.93 4.03 -7.27
CA GLN A 157 2.17 3.45 -7.77
C GLN A 157 2.25 1.96 -7.39
N PRO A 158 3.00 1.13 -8.14
CA PRO A 158 3.17 -0.29 -7.86
C PRO A 158 4.14 -0.59 -6.71
N ASP A 159 4.87 0.40 -6.22
CA ASP A 159 5.89 0.24 -5.19
C ASP A 159 5.36 -0.46 -3.92
N PRO A 160 4.19 -0.12 -3.34
CA PRO A 160 3.70 -0.80 -2.14
C PRO A 160 3.30 -2.26 -2.39
N LEU A 161 2.74 -2.56 -3.56
CA LEU A 161 2.45 -3.93 -3.98
C LEU A 161 3.75 -4.74 -4.12
N MET A 162 4.76 -4.16 -4.76
CA MET A 162 6.08 -4.78 -4.93
C MET A 162 6.72 -5.09 -3.58
N ILE A 163 6.77 -4.12 -2.66
CA ILE A 163 7.35 -4.31 -1.33
C ILE A 163 6.59 -5.37 -0.54
N MET A 164 5.25 -5.37 -0.59
CA MET A 164 4.44 -6.42 0.02
C MET A 164 4.81 -7.80 -0.53
N MET A 165 4.90 -7.95 -1.85
CA MET A 165 5.25 -9.24 -2.49
C MET A 165 6.67 -9.70 -2.12
N VAL A 166 7.64 -8.79 -2.07
CA VAL A 166 9.02 -9.09 -1.63
C VAL A 166 9.01 -9.59 -0.19
N LEU A 167 8.33 -8.90 0.72
CA LEU A 167 8.25 -9.30 2.12
C LEU A 167 7.51 -10.64 2.30
N ALA A 168 6.43 -10.86 1.55
CA ALA A 168 5.71 -12.13 1.53
C ALA A 168 6.62 -13.28 1.07
N SER A 169 7.42 -13.04 0.03
CA SER A 169 8.38 -14.00 -0.49
C SER A 169 9.45 -14.34 0.56
N ILE A 170 10.07 -13.33 1.17
CA ILE A 170 11.06 -13.52 2.24
C ILE A 170 10.47 -14.33 3.39
N PHE A 171 9.26 -13.98 3.84
CA PHE A 171 8.58 -14.70 4.90
C PHE A 171 8.36 -16.18 4.55
N THR A 172 7.98 -16.47 3.30
CA THR A 172 7.75 -17.85 2.84
C THR A 172 9.04 -18.68 2.78
N PHE A 173 10.20 -18.02 2.61
CA PHE A 173 11.50 -18.68 2.55
C PHE A 173 12.10 -19.02 3.93
N LEU A 174 11.66 -18.35 5.00
CA LEU A 174 12.15 -18.56 6.37
C LEU A 174 11.39 -19.68 7.08
#